data_AF-A0A351NXF5-F1
#
_entry.id   AF-A0A351NXF5-F1
#
_cell.length_a   1.000
_cell.length_b   1.000
_cell.length_c   1.000
_cell.angle_alpha   90.00
_cell.angle_beta   90.00
_cell.angle_gamma   90.00
#
_symmetry.space_group_name_H-M   'P 1'
#
loop_
_entity.id
_entity.type
_entity.pdbx_description
1 polymer ?
#
loop_
_entity_poly.entity_id
_entity_poly.type
_entity_poly.pdbx_seq_one_letter_code
_entity_poly.pdbx_strand_id
1 'polypeptide(L)'
;MSLRITRSVDSILYGGEDLDPDNLEGTFEHRLWVRRVRDHRGKQDALVNVTSKEGISEHILLAGEEGIWLKDDTNVNMVGVQQYWMKSKPYCDECGRGDVVPERMVPQARLAVSAPRKYQLIRHDARKKK
;
A
#
# COMPACT_ATOMS: atom_id res chain seq x y z
N MET A 1 0.23 -17.49 9.45
CA MET A 1 -0.11 -16.16 10.02
C MET A 1 0.09 -15.15 8.91
N SER A 2 -0.91 -14.31 8.64
CA SER A 2 -0.77 -13.24 7.64
C SER A 2 -0.20 -11.97 8.27
N LEU A 3 0.71 -11.32 7.56
CA LEU A 3 1.25 -10.02 7.94
C LEU A 3 0.20 -8.94 7.65
N ARG A 4 -0.24 -8.20 8.67
CA ARG A 4 -1.14 -7.06 8.49
C ARG A 4 -0.34 -5.79 8.29
N ILE A 5 -0.63 -5.05 7.23
CA ILE A 5 0.02 -3.79 6.89
C ILE A 5 -1.01 -2.76 6.43
N THR A 6 -0.84 -1.51 6.85
CA THR A 6 -1.69 -0.40 6.42
C THR A 6 -0.95 0.49 5.45
N ARG A 7 -1.49 0.74 4.25
CA ARG A 7 -0.86 1.46 3.14
C ARG A 7 -1.75 2.57 2.59
N SER A 8 -1.21 3.79 2.50
CA SER A 8 -1.90 4.92 1.88
C SER A 8 -1.85 4.84 0.35
N VAL A 9 -2.65 5.68 -0.31
CA VAL A 9 -2.44 5.98 -1.74
C VAL A 9 -0.98 6.42 -1.97
N ASP A 10 -0.45 6.03 -3.12
CA ASP A 10 0.92 6.25 -3.59
C ASP A 10 2.02 5.57 -2.77
N SER A 11 1.66 4.62 -1.91
CA SER A 11 2.65 3.78 -1.24
C SER A 11 3.00 2.52 -2.03
N ILE A 12 4.27 2.15 -1.99
CA ILE A 12 4.83 1.00 -2.71
C ILE A 12 5.37 -0.04 -1.71
N LEU A 13 5.07 -1.31 -1.99
CA LEU A 13 5.61 -2.48 -1.32
C LEU A 13 6.40 -3.32 -2.32
N TYR A 14 7.60 -3.72 -1.92
CA TYR A 14 8.42 -4.69 -2.65
C TYR A 14 8.33 -6.03 -1.95
N GLY A 15 8.16 -7.09 -2.73
CA GLY A 15 8.08 -8.46 -2.26
C GLY A 15 8.96 -9.39 -3.09
N GLY A 16 9.51 -10.40 -2.44
CA GLY A 16 10.41 -11.39 -3.03
C GLY A 16 11.15 -12.20 -1.99
N GLU A 17 11.72 -13.33 -2.38
CA GLU A 17 12.49 -14.21 -1.48
C GLU A 17 13.90 -13.65 -1.22
N ASP A 18 14.55 -13.13 -2.28
CA ASP A 18 15.92 -12.61 -2.26
C ASP A 18 15.96 -11.08 -2.44
N LEU A 19 15.13 -10.37 -1.68
CA LEU A 19 15.10 -8.90 -1.71
C LEU A 19 16.38 -8.29 -1.11
N ASP A 20 17.10 -7.51 -1.90
CA ASP A 20 18.18 -6.65 -1.43
C ASP A 20 17.60 -5.31 -0.94
N PRO A 21 17.69 -4.99 0.36
CA PRO A 21 17.20 -3.72 0.88
C PRO A 21 17.92 -2.49 0.33
N ASP A 22 19.14 -2.64 -0.19
CA ASP A 22 19.95 -1.60 -0.83
C ASP A 22 19.63 -1.44 -2.33
N ASN A 23 18.97 -2.42 -2.95
CA ASN A 23 18.58 -2.39 -4.36
C ASN A 23 17.19 -3.01 -4.62
N LEU A 24 16.15 -2.47 -3.97
CA LEU A 24 14.78 -3.00 -4.06
C LEU A 24 14.25 -3.07 -5.50
N GLU A 25 14.49 -2.04 -6.32
CA GLU A 25 14.02 -1.99 -7.71
C GLU A 25 14.71 -3.02 -8.62
N GLY A 26 15.92 -3.46 -8.28
CA GLY A 26 16.65 -4.45 -9.05
C GLY A 26 16.37 -5.90 -8.63
N THR A 27 15.87 -6.12 -7.41
CA THR A 27 15.77 -7.47 -6.82
C THR A 27 14.34 -7.91 -6.48
N PHE A 28 13.32 -7.08 -6.70
CA PHE A 28 11.96 -7.48 -6.40
C PHE A 28 11.45 -8.58 -7.34
N GLU A 29 10.63 -9.48 -6.81
CA GLU A 29 9.79 -10.38 -7.61
C GLU A 29 8.46 -9.71 -7.92
N HIS A 30 7.88 -9.03 -6.93
CA HIS A 30 6.62 -8.32 -7.02
C HIS A 30 6.73 -6.91 -6.42
N ARG A 31 6.21 -5.92 -7.15
CA ARG A 31 6.05 -4.55 -6.64
C ARG A 31 4.58 -4.21 -6.64
N LEU A 32 4.03 -3.96 -5.45
CA LEU A 32 2.63 -3.64 -5.22
C LEU A 32 2.50 -2.14 -4.94
N TRP A 33 1.77 -1.43 -5.79
CA TRP A 33 1.56 0.02 -5.69
C TRP A 33 0.09 0.33 -5.46
N VAL A 34 -0.22 0.98 -4.34
CA VAL A 34 -1.60 1.38 -4.01
C VAL A 34 -1.95 2.67 -4.75
N ARG A 35 -2.79 2.58 -5.78
CA ARG A 35 -3.20 3.73 -6.62
C ARG A 35 -4.41 4.46 -6.07
N ARG A 36 -5.29 3.75 -5.37
CA ARG A 36 -6.53 4.32 -4.85
C ARG A 36 -6.98 3.53 -3.63
N VAL A 37 -7.55 4.22 -2.65
CA VAL A 37 -8.27 3.63 -1.53
C VAL A 37 -9.61 4.34 -1.42
N ARG A 38 -10.71 3.58 -1.39
CA ARG A 38 -12.07 4.09 -1.26
C ARG A 38 -12.75 3.47 -0.06
N ASP A 39 -13.49 4.31 0.64
CA ASP A 39 -14.44 3.93 1.69
C ASP A 39 -15.72 4.72 1.43
N HIS A 40 -16.71 4.08 0.80
CA HIS A 40 -17.95 4.75 0.41
C HIS A 40 -19.17 3.86 0.65
N ARG A 41 -20.11 4.35 1.47
CA ARG A 41 -21.39 3.67 1.76
C ARG A 41 -21.22 2.19 2.17
N GLY A 42 -20.21 1.91 2.98
CA GLY A 42 -19.90 0.55 3.44
C GLY A 42 -19.17 -0.33 2.41
N LYS A 43 -18.90 0.18 1.20
CA LYS A 43 -18.02 -0.48 0.22
C LYS A 43 -16.61 0.06 0.37
N GLN A 44 -15.70 -0.85 0.69
CA GLN A 44 -14.29 -0.56 0.87
C GLN A 44 -13.48 -1.29 -0.18
N ASP A 45 -12.70 -0.54 -0.94
CA ASP A 45 -11.88 -1.10 -2.02
C ASP A 45 -10.54 -0.37 -2.18
N ALA A 46 -9.57 -1.08 -2.73
CA ALA A 46 -8.29 -0.53 -3.12
C ALA A 46 -7.93 -0.92 -4.54
N LEU A 47 -7.49 0.05 -5.34
CA LEU A 47 -6.88 -0.19 -6.65
C LEU A 47 -5.38 -0.38 -6.44
N VAL A 48 -4.85 -1.53 -6.85
CA VAL A 48 -3.44 -1.86 -6.72
C VAL A 48 -2.86 -2.27 -8.07
N ASN A 49 -1.66 -1.79 -8.37
CA ASN A 49 -0.88 -2.28 -9.49
C ASN A 49 0.17 -3.25 -8.97
N VAL A 50 0.28 -4.39 -9.64
CA VAL A 50 1.31 -5.39 -9.39
C VAL A 50 2.24 -5.40 -10.58
N THR A 51 3.50 -5.04 -10.36
CA THR A 51 4.59 -5.26 -11.32
C THR A 51 5.27 -6.57 -10.97
N SER A 52 5.41 -7.47 -11.94
CA SER A 52 6.19 -8.70 -11.84
C SER A 52 7.03 -8.89 -13.12
N LYS A 53 7.75 -10.00 -13.23
CA LYS A 53 8.47 -10.38 -14.46
C LYS A 53 7.55 -10.58 -15.67
N GLU A 54 6.27 -10.88 -15.43
CA GLU A 54 5.26 -11.10 -16.47
C GLU A 54 4.66 -9.78 -17.00
N GLY A 55 4.92 -8.67 -16.31
CA GLY A 55 4.45 -7.34 -16.68
C GLY A 55 3.74 -6.62 -15.55
N ILE A 56 2.86 -5.69 -15.93
CA ILE A 56 2.07 -4.89 -14.99
C ILE A 56 0.61 -5.30 -15.11
N SER A 57 0.01 -5.65 -13.97
CA SER A 57 -1.43 -5.91 -13.85
C SER A 57 -2.06 -4.95 -12.85
N GLU A 58 -3.32 -4.59 -13.08
CA GLU A 58 -4.11 -3.74 -12.21
C GLU A 58 -5.24 -4.57 -11.60
N HIS A 59 -5.46 -4.43 -10.30
CA HIS A 59 -6.41 -5.21 -9.53
C HIS A 59 -7.22 -4.34 -8.59
N ILE A 60 -8.49 -4.67 -8.41
CA ILE A 60 -9.34 -4.09 -7.37
C ILE A 60 -9.46 -5.10 -6.24
N LEU A 61 -8.98 -4.74 -5.06
CA LEU A 61 -9.14 -5.53 -3.84
C LEU A 61 -10.38 -5.02 -3.10
N LEU A 62 -11.35 -5.91 -2.90
CA LEU A 62 -12.55 -5.63 -2.10
C LEU A 62 -12.32 -6.10 -0.65
N ALA A 63 -12.74 -5.28 0.31
CA ALA A 63 -12.54 -5.60 1.72
C ALA A 63 -13.33 -6.86 2.12
N GLY A 64 -12.64 -7.84 2.68
CA GLY A 64 -13.23 -9.10 3.13
C GLY A 64 -13.43 -10.15 2.03
N GLU A 65 -13.07 -9.84 0.78
CA GLU A 65 -13.10 -10.81 -0.32
C GLU A 65 -11.76 -11.52 -0.52
N GLU A 66 -11.75 -12.46 -1.46
CA GLU A 66 -10.53 -13.12 -1.89
C GLU A 66 -9.56 -12.08 -2.48
N GLY A 67 -8.29 -12.18 -2.08
CA GLY A 67 -7.25 -11.29 -2.55
C GLY A 67 -6.72 -11.67 -3.92
N ILE A 68 -5.57 -11.10 -4.26
CA ILE A 68 -4.80 -11.48 -5.43
C ILE A 68 -3.66 -12.40 -5.04
N TRP A 69 -3.42 -13.40 -5.88
CA TRP A 69 -2.27 -14.28 -5.78
C TRP A 69 -1.14 -13.71 -6.62
N LEU A 70 0.00 -13.41 -5.97
CA LEU A 70 1.19 -12.90 -6.64
C LEU A 70 2.06 -14.05 -7.18
N LYS A 71 2.06 -15.17 -6.44
CA LYS A 71 2.77 -16.43 -6.70
C LYS A 71 2.02 -17.55 -5.96
N ASP A 72 2.29 -18.82 -6.28
CA ASP A 72 1.57 -20.03 -5.81
C ASP A 72 1.18 -20.05 -4.32
N ASP A 73 1.99 -19.45 -3.45
CA ASP A 73 1.81 -19.43 -1.99
C ASP A 73 1.75 -18.01 -1.38
N THR A 74 1.69 -16.97 -2.22
CA THR A 74 1.71 -15.57 -1.81
C THR A 74 0.42 -14.86 -2.22
N ASN A 75 -0.44 -14.60 -1.25
CA ASN A 75 -1.72 -13.90 -1.42
C ASN A 75 -1.72 -12.53 -0.71
N VAL A 76 -2.30 -11.54 -1.37
CA VAL A 76 -2.54 -10.20 -0.82
C VAL A 76 -4.03 -9.90 -0.89
N ASN A 77 -4.69 -9.77 0.25
CA ASN A 77 -6.10 -9.40 0.33
C ASN A 77 -6.31 -8.14 1.15
N MET A 78 -7.46 -7.50 0.97
CA MET A 78 -7.86 -6.32 1.72
C MET A 78 -8.78 -6.70 2.88
N VAL A 79 -8.45 -6.24 4.08
CA VAL A 79 -9.24 -6.46 5.29
C VAL A 79 -10.18 -5.28 5.57
N GLY A 80 -9.86 -4.11 5.03
CA GLY A 80 -10.69 -2.91 5.17
C GLY A 80 -9.90 -1.62 4.99
N VAL A 81 -10.49 -0.50 5.38
CA VAL A 81 -9.85 0.81 5.37
C VAL A 81 -9.59 1.27 6.81
N GLN A 82 -8.41 1.85 7.02
CA GLN A 82 -8.06 2.61 8.22
C GLN A 82 -8.11 4.09 7.88
N GLN A 83 -8.86 4.86 8.66
CA GLN A 83 -8.89 6.32 8.53
C GLN A 83 -7.71 6.92 9.31
N TYR A 84 -6.86 7.67 8.62
CA TYR A 84 -5.77 8.42 9.24
C TYR A 84 -6.06 9.92 9.12
N TRP A 85 -6.12 10.61 10.26
CA TRP A 85 -6.38 12.05 10.30
C TRP A 85 -5.06 12.80 10.39
N MET A 86 -4.78 13.63 9.39
CA MET A 86 -3.61 14.47 9.34
C MET A 86 -4.01 15.92 9.60
N LYS A 87 -3.26 16.62 10.45
CA LYS A 87 -3.42 18.06 10.62
C LYS A 87 -3.01 18.77 9.35
N SER A 88 -3.91 19.57 8.79
CA SER A 88 -3.60 20.40 7.64
C SER A 88 -2.70 21.55 8.08
N LYS A 89 -1.84 22.04 7.18
CA LYS A 89 -1.12 23.29 7.43
C LYS A 89 -2.13 24.44 7.28
N PRO A 90 -2.38 25.23 8.34
CA PRO A 90 -3.43 26.25 8.32
C PRO A 90 -3.10 27.40 7.37
N TYR A 91 -1.82 27.64 7.07
CA TYR A 91 -1.36 28.71 6.20
C TYR A 91 0.06 28.44 5.67
N CYS A 92 0.33 28.81 4.42
CA CYS A 92 1.65 28.78 3.81
C CYS A 92 2.09 30.21 3.48
N ASP A 93 3.17 30.68 4.12
CA ASP A 93 3.67 32.05 3.97
C ASP A 93 4.22 32.35 2.56
N GLU A 94 4.69 31.33 1.83
CA GLU A 94 5.28 31.51 0.50
C GLU A 94 4.24 31.72 -0.61
N CYS A 95 3.10 31.04 -0.52
CA CYS A 95 2.06 31.10 -1.55
C CYS A 95 0.76 31.76 -1.09
N GLY A 96 0.69 32.19 0.18
CA GLY A 96 -0.47 32.84 0.80
C GLY A 96 -1.72 31.96 0.89
N ARG A 97 -1.58 30.64 0.66
CA ARG A 97 -2.70 29.67 0.66
C ARG A 97 -2.65 28.84 1.93
N GLY A 98 -3.82 28.55 2.49
CA GLY A 98 -4.00 27.69 3.65
C GLY A 98 -5.23 26.81 3.48
N ASP A 99 -5.20 25.61 4.04
CA ASP A 99 -6.40 24.78 4.10
C ASP A 99 -7.35 25.33 5.16
N VAL A 100 -8.59 25.62 4.76
CA VAL A 100 -9.65 26.07 5.68
C VAL A 100 -10.07 24.93 6.63
N VAL A 101 -9.82 23.68 6.23
CA VAL A 101 -10.16 22.50 7.01
C VAL A 101 -8.95 22.11 7.88
N PRO A 102 -9.06 22.13 9.22
CA PRO A 102 -7.94 21.92 10.13
C PRO A 102 -7.38 20.49 10.09
N GLU A 103 -8.22 19.52 9.70
CA GLU A 103 -7.84 18.12 9.61
C GLU A 103 -8.32 17.51 8.29
N ARG A 104 -7.44 16.74 7.67
CA ARG A 104 -7.74 15.99 6.46
C ARG A 104 -7.72 14.49 6.77
N MET A 105 -8.82 13.81 6.43
CA MET A 105 -8.88 12.35 6.46
C MET A 105 -8.18 11.77 5.23
N VAL A 106 -7.23 10.87 5.48
CA VAL A 106 -6.51 10.09 4.47
C VAL A 106 -6.87 8.62 4.66
N PRO A 107 -7.60 8.00 3.71
CA PRO A 107 -7.92 6.59 3.78
C PRO A 107 -6.67 5.76 3.48
N GLN A 108 -6.47 4.71 4.26
CA GLN A 108 -5.37 3.76 4.08
C GLN A 108 -5.91 2.34 3.98
N ALA A 109 -5.48 1.59 2.96
CA ALA A 109 -5.85 0.20 2.80
C ALA A 109 -5.19 -0.66 3.87
N ARG A 110 -5.98 -1.46 4.58
CA ARG A 110 -5.49 -2.52 5.48
C ARG A 110 -5.36 -3.79 4.65
N LEU A 111 -4.13 -4.14 4.33
CA LEU A 111 -3.81 -5.34 3.57
C LEU A 111 -3.39 -6.44 4.54
N ALA A 112 -3.75 -7.67 4.23
CA ALA A 112 -3.13 -8.84 4.83
C ALA A 112 -2.37 -9.60 3.74
N VAL A 113 -1.12 -9.94 4.05
CA VAL A 113 -0.22 -10.64 3.16
C VAL A 113 0.04 -12.02 3.76
N SER A 114 -0.42 -13.05 3.07
CA SER A 114 -0.15 -14.45 3.40
C SER A 114 0.95 -14.94 2.48
N ALA A 115 2.13 -15.23 3.02
CA ALA A 115 3.28 -15.66 2.23
C ALA A 115 4.15 -16.64 3.04
N PRO A 116 5.04 -17.41 2.38
CA PRO A 116 6.04 -18.24 3.05
C PRO A 116 6.97 -17.43 3.94
N ARG A 117 7.60 -18.09 4.92
CA ARG A 117 8.57 -17.44 5.83
C ARG A 117 9.78 -16.82 5.11
N LYS A 118 10.17 -17.39 3.98
CA LYS A 118 11.28 -16.90 3.14
C LYS A 118 10.91 -15.65 2.34
N TYR A 119 9.62 -15.39 2.14
CA TYR A 119 9.16 -14.23 1.38
C TYR A 119 9.25 -12.98 2.23
N GLN A 120 10.01 -12.00 1.76
CA GLN A 120 10.20 -10.72 2.42
C GLN A 120 9.25 -9.68 1.83
N LEU A 121 8.83 -8.73 2.67
CA LEU A 121 8.03 -7.58 2.26
C LEU A 121 8.67 -6.32 2.82
N ILE A 122 9.18 -5.47 1.93
CA ILE A 122 9.85 -4.21 2.29
C ILE A 122 9.05 -3.04 1.76
N ARG A 123 8.79 -2.07 2.63
CA ARG A 123 8.14 -0.82 2.23
C ARG A 123 9.15 0.11 1.59
N HIS A 124 8.77 0.80 0.52
CA HIS A 124 9.65 1.80 -0.10
C HIS A 124 10.10 2.89 0.89
N ASP A 125 9.19 3.30 1.78
CA ASP A 125 9.39 4.32 2.82
C ASP A 125 10.11 3.80 4.08
N ALA A 126 10.44 2.49 4.17
CA ALA A 126 11.07 1.93 5.35
C ALA A 126 12.51 2.43 5.59
N ARG A 127 13.20 2.90 4.53
CA ARG A 127 14.56 3.42 4.60
C ARG A 127 14.57 4.93 4.34
N LYS A 128 14.45 5.72 5.41
CA LYS A 128 14.91 7.13 5.52
C LYS A 128 14.76 7.65 6.96
N LYS A 129 15.29 6.91 7.94
CA LYS A 129 15.74 7.52 9.21
C LYS A 129 17.26 7.54 9.16
N LYS A 130 17.81 8.61 8.59
CA LYS A 130 19.15 9.08 8.95
C LYS A 130 18.98 10.08 10.08
#